data_AF-A0A1D2TPH5-F1
#
_entry.id   AF-A0A1D2TPH5-F1
#
_cell.length_a   1.000
_cell.length_b   1.000
_cell.length_c   1.000
_cell.angle_alpha   90.00
_cell.angle_beta   90.00
_cell.angle_gamma   90.00
#
_symmetry.space_group_name_H-M   'P 1'
#
loop_
_entity.id
_entity.type
_entity.pdbx_description
1 polymer ?
#
loop_
_entity_poly.entity_id
_entity_poly.type
_entity_poly.pdbx_seq_one_letter_code
_entity_poly.pdbx_strand_id
1 'polypeptide(L)'
;MVVRFRDNEDIKAELRRRGWNLAKISRETGVPHSTLKMSFVAKASPRGDFAIADILGIHVHELWPDRYDEQGRRLIDRSQSKLTKGRAQRLNGKAA
;
A
#
# COMPACT_ATOMS: atom_id res chain seq x y z
N MET A 1 -18.72 -3.65 15.68
CA MET A 1 -18.92 -2.34 15.00
C MET A 1 -18.01 -2.35 13.78
N VAL A 2 -18.58 -2.41 12.57
CA VAL A 2 -17.78 -2.43 11.33
C VAL A 2 -17.36 -0.99 11.04
N VAL A 3 -16.09 -0.66 11.28
CA VAL A 3 -15.57 0.67 10.98
C VAL A 3 -15.40 0.77 9.47
N ARG A 4 -16.25 1.54 8.78
CA ARG A 4 -16.11 1.79 7.36
C ARG A 4 -15.33 3.07 7.14
N PHE A 5 -14.15 2.96 6.54
CA PHE A 5 -13.35 4.10 6.12
C PHE A 5 -13.82 4.56 4.75
N ARG A 6 -14.10 5.86 4.60
CA ARG A 6 -14.52 6.42 3.31
C ARG A 6 -13.30 6.82 2.48
N ASP A 7 -12.30 7.38 3.15
CA ASP A 7 -11.10 7.92 2.51
C ASP A 7 -9.83 7.64 3.35
N ASN A 8 -8.66 7.84 2.72
CA ASN A 8 -7.36 7.68 3.39
C ASN A 8 -7.18 8.58 4.63
N GLU A 9 -7.86 9.74 4.68
CA GLU A 9 -7.82 10.62 5.84
C GLU A 9 -8.60 10.04 7.03
N ASP A 10 -9.66 9.26 6.82
CA ASP A 10 -10.37 8.60 7.92
C ASP A 10 -9.49 7.55 8.60
N ILE A 11 -8.70 6.81 7.80
CA ILE A 11 -7.71 5.85 8.32
C ILE A 11 -6.67 6.59 9.17
N LYS A 12 -6.16 7.74 8.69
CA LYS A 12 -5.23 8.57 9.47
C LYS A 12 -5.87 9.15 10.73
N ALA A 13 -7.14 9.55 10.67
CA ALA A 13 -7.88 10.06 11.81
C ALA A 13 -8.09 8.98 12.87
N GLU A 14 -8.41 7.75 12.47
CA GLU A 14 -8.53 6.60 13.37
C GLU A 14 -7.18 6.27 14.03
N LEU A 15 -6.09 6.24 13.26
CA LEU A 15 -4.74 6.08 13.82
C LEU A 15 -4.45 7.14 14.89
N ARG A 16 -4.74 8.41 14.58
CA ARG A 16 -4.56 9.52 15.54
C ARG A 16 -5.45 9.37 16.77
N ARG A 17 -6.72 8.96 16.61
CA ARG A 17 -7.66 8.71 17.73
C ARG A 17 -7.14 7.63 18.67
N ARG A 18 -6.45 6.61 18.13
CA ARG A 18 -5.79 5.56 18.92
C ARG A 18 -4.39 5.93 19.44
N GLY A 19 -3.94 7.18 19.22
CA GLY A 19 -2.60 7.63 19.63
C GLY A 19 -1.46 7.04 18.79
N TRP A 20 -1.76 6.53 17.61
CA TRP A 20 -0.78 6.06 16.64
C TRP A 20 -0.47 7.14 15.61
N ASN A 21 0.80 7.24 15.25
CA ASN A 21 1.26 8.05 14.13
C ASN A 21 2.24 7.21 13.31
N LEU A 22 2.51 7.64 12.07
CA LEU A 22 3.36 6.88 11.16
C LEU A 22 4.78 6.66 11.70
N ALA A 23 5.31 7.58 12.50
CA ALA A 23 6.62 7.42 13.13
C ALA A 23 6.61 6.34 14.22
N LYS A 24 5.54 6.27 15.02
CA LYS A 24 5.34 5.25 16.05
C LYS A 24 5.16 3.86 15.41
N ILE A 25 4.35 3.78 14.36
CA ILE A 25 4.18 2.54 13.58
C ILE A 25 5.51 2.09 12.97
N SER A 26 6.30 3.03 12.44
CA SER A 26 7.62 2.71 11.88
C SER A 26 8.58 2.12 12.92
N ARG A 27 8.55 2.63 14.16
CA ARG A 27 9.36 2.12 15.27
C ARG A 27 8.89 0.74 15.73
N GLU A 28 7.58 0.53 15.81
CA GLU A 28 7.00 -0.74 16.29
C GLU A 28 7.19 -1.89 15.29
N THR A 29 6.95 -1.61 14.01
CA THR A 29 6.95 -2.62 12.95
C THR A 29 8.29 -2.75 12.23
N GLY A 30 9.22 -1.81 12.46
CA GLY A 30 10.46 -1.69 11.70
C GLY A 30 10.28 -1.26 10.24
N VAL A 31 9.05 -0.98 9.80
CA VAL A 31 8.76 -0.54 8.43
C VAL A 31 9.14 0.94 8.27
N PRO A 32 9.90 1.33 7.23
CA PRO A 32 10.28 2.73 7.04
C PRO A 32 9.08 3.66 6.88
N HIS A 33 9.15 4.85 7.49
CA HIS A 33 8.11 5.88 7.36
C HIS A 33 7.74 6.21 5.91
N SER A 34 8.72 6.22 4.99
CA SER A 34 8.48 6.41 3.55
C SER A 34 7.57 5.33 2.96
N THR A 35 7.71 4.08 3.41
CA THR A 35 6.90 2.94 2.98
C THR A 35 5.47 3.05 3.50
N LEU A 36 5.30 3.45 4.77
CA LEU A 36 3.98 3.73 5.35
C LEU A 36 3.28 4.90 4.65
N LYS A 37 4.03 5.93 4.26
CA LYS A 37 3.47 7.07 3.51
C LYS A 37 3.01 6.64 2.11
N MET A 38 3.70 5.70 1.48
CA MET A 38 3.33 5.14 0.18
C MET A 38 1.99 4.39 0.23
N SER A 39 1.59 3.81 1.37
CA SER A 39 0.27 3.18 1.54
C SER A 39 -0.89 4.12 1.23
N PHE A 40 -0.77 5.40 1.59
CA PHE A 40 -1.80 6.42 1.35
C PHE A 40 -1.68 7.10 -0.03
N VAL A 41 -0.68 6.74 -0.84
CA VAL A 41 -0.42 7.29 -2.17
C VAL A 41 -0.62 6.18 -3.20
N ALA A 42 -0.93 6.52 -4.46
CA ALA A 42 -1.28 5.56 -5.52
C ALA A 42 -0.25 4.41 -5.74
N LYS A 43 0.99 4.54 -5.24
CA LYS A 43 1.96 3.44 -5.16
C LYS A 43 1.76 2.63 -3.86
N ALA A 44 0.68 1.85 -3.81
CA ALA A 44 0.39 0.97 -2.69
C ALA A 44 1.57 0.00 -2.43
N SER A 45 2.09 0.03 -1.20
CA SER A 45 3.14 -0.86 -0.74
C SER A 45 2.50 -1.93 0.16
N PRO A 46 2.60 -3.22 -0.17
CA PRO A 46 1.96 -4.27 0.63
C PRO A 46 2.44 -4.25 2.09
N ARG A 47 3.75 -4.09 2.31
CA ARG A 47 4.33 -4.09 3.66
C ARG A 47 3.77 -2.98 4.55
N GLY A 48 3.61 -1.77 4.00
CA GLY A 48 3.04 -0.66 4.75
C GLY A 48 1.55 -0.85 5.04
N ASP A 49 0.80 -1.36 4.06
CA ASP A 49 -0.64 -1.59 4.18
C ASP A 49 -0.94 -2.62 5.27
N PHE A 50 -0.22 -3.75 5.27
CA PHE A 50 -0.35 -4.78 6.30
C PHE A 50 0.07 -4.28 7.69
N ALA A 51 1.14 -3.48 7.79
CA ALA A 51 1.58 -2.91 9.07
C ALA A 51 0.50 -1.99 9.69
N ILE A 52 -0.19 -1.19 8.86
CA ILE A 52 -1.28 -0.33 9.32
C ILE A 52 -2.51 -1.17 9.71
N ALA A 53 -2.84 -2.18 8.92
CA ALA A 53 -3.94 -3.12 9.18
C ALA A 53 -3.76 -3.85 10.52
N ASP A 54 -2.55 -4.35 10.78
CA ASP A 54 -2.19 -5.05 12.01
C ASP A 54 -2.34 -4.15 13.25
N ILE A 55 -1.83 -2.92 13.20
CA ILE A 55 -1.97 -1.93 14.28
C ILE A 55 -3.43 -1.56 14.55
N LEU A 56 -4.24 -1.49 13.50
CA LEU A 56 -5.67 -1.24 13.65
C LEU A 56 -6.45 -2.49 14.08
N GLY A 57 -5.85 -3.69 13.97
CA GLY A 57 -6.54 -4.96 14.19
C GLY A 57 -7.68 -5.19 13.19
N ILE A 58 -7.56 -4.61 11.99
CA ILE A 58 -8.57 -4.62 10.95
C ILE A 58 -7.97 -5.30 9.72
N HIS A 59 -8.78 -6.07 8.99
CA HIS A 59 -8.30 -6.72 7.79
C HIS A 59 -7.91 -5.68 6.71
N VAL A 60 -6.82 -5.92 5.97
CA VAL A 60 -6.32 -4.95 4.97
C VAL A 60 -7.37 -4.63 3.88
N HIS A 61 -8.25 -5.59 3.59
CA HIS A 61 -9.41 -5.43 2.71
C HIS A 61 -10.40 -4.39 3.20
N GLU A 62 -10.65 -4.30 4.50
CA GLU A 62 -11.58 -3.32 5.06
C GLU A 62 -11.02 -1.89 4.99
N LEU A 63 -9.69 -1.75 5.02
CA LEU A 63 -9.01 -0.46 4.84
C LEU A 63 -8.97 -0.04 3.37
N TRP A 64 -8.66 -0.98 2.48
CA TRP A 64 -8.51 -0.72 1.04
C TRP A 64 -9.21 -1.81 0.20
N PRO A 65 -10.56 -1.79 0.12
CA PRO A 65 -11.33 -2.83 -0.57
C PRO A 65 -11.07 -2.88 -2.07
N ASP A 66 -10.67 -1.75 -2.66
CA ASP A 66 -10.30 -1.65 -4.08
C ASP A 66 -8.94 -2.31 -4.39
N ARG A 67 -8.09 -2.50 -3.38
CA ARG A 67 -6.69 -2.95 -3.55
C ARG A 67 -6.45 -4.40 -3.16
N TYR A 68 -7.24 -4.93 -2.23
CA TYR A 68 -7.07 -6.27 -1.65
C TYR A 68 -8.38 -7.03 -1.74
N ASP A 69 -8.34 -8.36 -1.77
CA ASP A 69 -9.52 -9.21 -1.63
C ASP A 69 -9.78 -9.54 -0.15
N GLU A 70 -10.91 -10.19 0.15
CA GLU A 70 -11.29 -10.64 1.50
C GLU A 70 -10.25 -11.58 2.14
N GLN A 71 -9.31 -12.13 1.36
CA GLN A 71 -8.24 -13.02 1.80
C GLN A 71 -6.90 -12.27 1.96
N GLY A 72 -6.88 -10.96 1.76
CA GLY A 72 -5.70 -10.10 1.90
C GLY A 72 -4.76 -10.16 0.70
N ARG A 73 -5.16 -10.82 -0.40
CA ARG A 73 -4.40 -10.87 -1.65
C ARG A 73 -4.65 -9.61 -2.44
N ARG A 74 -3.59 -9.05 -3.01
CA ARG A 74 -3.68 -7.79 -3.76
C ARG A 74 -4.41 -8.02 -5.09
N LEU A 75 -5.46 -7.25 -5.34
CA LEU A 75 -6.26 -7.27 -6.58
C LEU A 75 -5.56 -6.62 -7.76
N ILE A 76 -4.50 -5.84 -7.52
CA ILE A 76 -3.67 -5.24 -8.58
C ILE A 76 -2.72 -6.31 -9.12
N ASP A 77 -3.15 -6.96 -10.18
CA ASP A 77 -2.36 -7.90 -10.95
C ASP A 77 -1.14 -7.19 -11.59
N ARG A 78 0.07 -7.48 -11.08
CA ARG A 78 1.30 -7.06 -11.76
C ARG A 78 1.50 -7.78 -13.10
N SER A 79 0.77 -8.85 -13.42
CA SER A 79 0.95 -9.57 -14.68
C SER A 79 0.54 -8.74 -15.90
N GLN A 80 -0.45 -7.85 -15.77
CA GLN A 80 -0.83 -6.88 -16.81
C GLN A 80 0.29 -5.88 -17.17
N SER A 81 1.27 -5.64 -16.27
CA SER A 81 2.40 -4.74 -16.58
C SER A 81 3.49 -5.38 -17.45
N LYS A 82 3.44 -6.71 -17.67
CA LYS A 82 4.39 -7.39 -18.57
C LYS A 82 3.96 -7.39 -20.04
N LEU A 83 2.68 -7.12 -20.36
CA LEU A 83 2.19 -7.20 -21.74
C LEU A 83 2.50 -5.95 -22.59
N THR A 84 2.88 -4.82 -21.97
CA THR A 84 3.13 -3.55 -22.69
C THR A 84 4.60 -3.10 -22.75
N LYS A 85 5.54 -3.87 -22.16
CA LYS A 85 6.99 -3.58 -22.26
C LYS A 85 7.75 -4.60 -23.10
N GLY A 86 7.17 -4.94 -24.24
CA GLY A 86 7.77 -5.77 -25.28
C GLY A 86 7.96 -5.06 -26.62
N ARG A 87 8.22 -3.74 -26.68
CA ARG A 87 8.69 -3.03 -27.90
C ARG A 87 8.96 -1.53 -27.65
N ALA A 88 10.18 -1.17 -27.22
CA ALA A 88 10.82 0.16 -27.37
C ALA A 88 12.04 0.18 -26.43
N GLN A 89 13.30 0.33 -26.83
CA GLN A 89 13.96 0.56 -28.10
C GLN A 89 15.28 -0.23 -28.02
N ARG A 90 15.49 -1.17 -28.93
CA ARG A 90 16.83 -1.66 -29.28
C ARG A 90 17.26 -0.87 -30.50
N LEU A 91 17.78 0.35 -30.33
CA LEU A 91 18.57 1.04 -31.35
C LEU A 91 19.54 2.00 -30.65
N ASN A 92 20.71 1.47 -30.29
CA ASN A 92 21.95 2.04 -30.80
C ASN A 92 23.06 1.00 -30.69
N GLY A 93 23.18 0.18 -31.74
CA GLY A 93 24.42 -0.51 -32.03
C GLY A 93 25.39 0.47 -32.69
N LYS A 94 26.57 0.60 -32.10
CA LYS A 94 27.89 0.46 -32.76
C LYS A 94 28.07 1.14 -34.13
N ALA A 95 28.93 2.16 -34.21
CA ALA A 95 29.90 2.35 -35.32
C ALA A 95 30.83 3.54 -35.08
N ALA A 96 32.08 3.36 -35.53
CA ALA A 96 33.22 4.28 -35.67
C ALA A 96 34.03 4.58 -34.40
#